data_AF-A0A2G5WXD8-F1
#
_entry.id   AF-A0A2G5WXD8-F1
#
_cell.length_a   1.000
_cell.length_b   1.000
_cell.length_c   1.000
_cell.angle_alpha   90.00
_cell.angle_beta   90.00
_cell.angle_gamma   90.00
#
_symmetry.space_group_name_H-M   'P 1'
#
loop_
_entity.id
_entity.type
_entity.pdbx_description
1 polymer ?
#
loop_
_entity_poly.entity_id
_entity_poly.type
_entity_poly.pdbx_seq_one_letter_code
_entity_poly.pdbx_strand_id
1 'polypeptide(L)'
;MESIKEFIKNNYYFAVLLAVCVSFAWVQFDKMAEEDLYMEIVVNEGDTLWQLASNYSQDIPTTHWIEQVRSLNELPTDQIVSGELLRVPVKINKQTDIRVAEIGVGTK
;
A
#
# COMPACT_ATOMS: atom_id res chain seq x y z
N MET A 1 23.70 -31.78 14.98
CA MET A 1 24.24 -30.47 14.51
C MET A 1 25.47 -30.66 13.62
N GLU A 2 26.36 -31.61 13.92
CA GLU A 2 27.50 -32.00 13.07
C GLU A 2 27.14 -32.21 11.58
N SER A 3 26.14 -33.02 11.28
CA SER A 3 25.79 -33.37 9.89
C SER A 3 25.33 -32.18 9.04
N ILE A 4 24.70 -31.18 9.66
CA ILE A 4 24.26 -29.95 8.98
C ILE A 4 25.48 -29.07 8.65
N LYS A 5 26.44 -28.98 9.57
CA LYS A 5 27.67 -28.20 9.37
C LYS A 5 28.53 -28.79 8.26
N GLU A 6 28.67 -30.11 8.20
CA GLU A 6 29.42 -30.78 7.13
C GLU A 6 28.75 -30.62 5.76
N PHE A 7 27.41 -30.73 5.71
CA PHE A 7 26.65 -30.50 4.48
C PHE A 7 26.80 -29.07 3.94
N ILE A 8 26.75 -28.06 4.82
CA ILE A 8 26.93 -26.64 4.47
C ILE A 8 28.37 -26.36 4.01
N LYS A 9 29.38 -26.95 4.68
CA LYS A 9 30.79 -26.77 4.32
C LYS A 9 31.12 -27.39 2.97
N ASN A 10 30.57 -28.57 2.67
CA ASN A 10 30.80 -29.26 1.40
C ASN A 10 29.99 -28.64 0.24
N ASN A 11 28.89 -27.96 0.54
CA ASN A 11 28.03 -27.28 -0.44
C ASN A 11 27.94 -25.77 -0.16
N TYR A 12 29.10 -25.11 0.01
CA TYR A 12 29.17 -23.69 0.35
C TYR A 12 28.39 -22.79 -0.63
N TYR A 13 28.41 -23.13 -1.93
CA TYR A 13 27.63 -22.43 -2.95
C TYR A 13 26.12 -22.45 -2.67
N PHE A 14 25.60 -23.56 -2.13
CA PHE A 14 24.18 -23.68 -1.78
C PHE A 14 23.82 -22.77 -0.59
N ALA A 15 24.71 -22.66 0.39
CA ALA A 15 24.51 -21.78 1.54
C ALA A 15 24.54 -20.29 1.15
N VAL A 16 25.47 -19.91 0.26
CA VAL A 16 25.54 -18.53 -0.27
C VAL A 16 24.31 -18.23 -1.14
N LEU A 17 23.87 -19.16 -1.98
CA LEU A 17 22.65 -19.02 -2.79
C LEU A 17 21.40 -18.84 -1.90
N LEU A 18 21.26 -19.65 -0.84
CA LEU A 18 20.17 -19.50 0.13
C LEU A 18 20.20 -18.13 0.81
N ALA A 19 21.37 -17.65 1.23
CA ALA A 19 21.50 -16.34 1.86
C ALA A 19 21.08 -15.19 0.92
N VAL A 20 21.43 -15.27 -0.36
CA VAL A 20 21.01 -14.30 -1.39
C VAL A 20 19.50 -14.38 -1.66
N CYS A 21 18.92 -15.58 -1.73
CA CYS A 21 17.48 -15.74 -1.87
C CYS A 21 16.71 -15.20 -0.67
N VAL A 22 17.23 -15.39 0.55
CA VAL A 22 16.62 -14.88 1.77
C VAL A 22 16.71 -13.36 1.80
N SER A 23 17.86 -12.75 1.50
CA SER A 23 17.97 -11.29 1.45
C SER A 23 17.07 -10.67 0.38
N PHE A 24 16.94 -11.32 -0.78
CA PHE A 24 16.02 -10.89 -1.83
C PHE A 24 14.55 -11.01 -1.39
N ALA A 25 14.18 -12.09 -0.71
CA ALA A 25 12.84 -12.27 -0.17
C ALA A 25 12.50 -11.22 0.91
N TRP A 26 13.47 -10.82 1.74
CA TRP A 26 13.30 -9.77 2.76
C TRP A 26 13.00 -8.42 2.10
N VAL A 27 13.74 -8.06 1.04
CA VAL A 27 13.49 -6.82 0.27
C VAL A 27 12.07 -6.79 -0.33
N GLN A 28 11.53 -7.95 -0.71
CA GLN A 28 10.17 -8.06 -1.24
C GLN A 28 9.09 -8.04 -0.13
N PHE A 29 9.42 -8.48 1.08
CA PHE A 29 8.47 -8.58 2.19
C PHE A 29 8.11 -7.22 2.79
N ASP A 30 9.03 -6.26 2.80
CA ASP A 30 8.76 -4.90 3.32
C ASP A 30 7.62 -4.18 2.58
N LYS A 31 7.27 -4.62 1.37
CA LYS A 31 6.20 -4.04 0.54
C LYS A 31 4.81 -4.65 0.77
N MET A 32 4.67 -5.67 1.61
CA MET A 32 3.39 -6.40 1.80
C MET A 32 2.54 -5.90 2.97
N ALA A 33 3.01 -4.94 3.77
CA ALA A 33 2.30 -4.47 4.97
C ALA A 33 1.51 -3.16 4.79
N GLU A 34 1.64 -2.48 3.65
CA GLU A 34 0.72 -1.41 3.27
C GLU A 34 -0.42 -2.02 2.46
N GLU A 35 -1.50 -2.42 3.15
CA GLU A 35 -2.80 -2.44 2.48
C GLU A 35 -3.10 -0.99 2.10
N ASP A 36 -2.80 -0.62 0.85
CA ASP A 36 -3.21 0.64 0.27
C ASP A 36 -4.74 0.69 0.27
N LEU A 37 -5.31 1.19 1.37
CA LEU A 37 -6.74 1.41 1.47
C LEU A 37 -7.09 2.54 0.51
N TYR A 38 -7.89 2.22 -0.50
CA TYR A 38 -8.39 3.18 -1.47
C TYR A 38 -9.92 3.21 -1.46
N MET A 39 -10.47 4.36 -1.85
CA MET A 39 -11.88 4.54 -2.14
C MET A 39 -12.03 4.88 -3.62
N GLU A 40 -13.13 4.48 -4.23
CA GLU A 40 -13.46 4.84 -5.60
C GLU A 40 -14.41 6.04 -5.60
N ILE A 41 -14.08 7.07 -6.37
CA ILE A 41 -14.93 8.25 -6.58
C ILE A 41 -15.20 8.43 -8.07
N VAL A 42 -16.36 8.96 -8.43
CA VAL A 42 -16.66 9.33 -9.82
C VAL A 42 -16.15 10.74 -10.06
N VAL A 43 -15.32 10.90 -11.10
CA VAL A 43 -14.80 12.22 -11.50
C VAL A 43 -15.91 13.04 -12.15
N ASN A 44 -16.16 14.25 -11.65
CA ASN A 44 -17.14 15.15 -12.24
C ASN A 44 -16.48 16.10 -13.23
N GLU A 45 -17.29 16.75 -14.08
CA GLU A 45 -16.78 17.77 -14.99
C GLU A 45 -16.13 18.92 -14.21
N GLY A 46 -14.88 19.25 -14.58
CA GLY A 46 -14.10 20.31 -13.95
C GLY A 46 -13.27 19.86 -12.74
N ASP A 47 -13.38 18.61 -12.30
CA ASP A 47 -12.53 18.08 -11.24
C ASP A 47 -11.06 18.01 -11.70
N THR A 48 -10.14 18.25 -10.77
CA THR A 48 -8.70 18.13 -10.99
C THR A 48 -8.06 17.35 -9.85
N LEU A 49 -6.97 16.63 -10.13
CA LEU A 49 -6.23 15.92 -9.07
C LEU A 49 -5.77 16.86 -7.95
N TRP A 50 -5.46 18.12 -8.27
CA TRP A 50 -5.08 19.13 -7.29
C TRP A 50 -6.22 19.51 -6.35
N GLN A 51 -7.42 19.73 -6.89
CA GLN A 51 -8.60 20.04 -6.08
C GLN A 51 -9.00 18.82 -5.23
N LEU A 52 -8.96 17.62 -5.81
CA LEU A 52 -9.24 16.39 -5.07
C LEU A 52 -8.20 16.17 -3.96
N ALA A 53 -6.92 16.39 -4.24
CA ALA A 53 -5.88 16.33 -3.22
C ALA A 53 -6.15 17.29 -2.06
N SER A 54 -6.56 18.54 -2.34
CA SER A 54 -6.93 19.48 -1.28
C SER A 54 -8.09 19.00 -0.39
N ASN A 55 -8.98 18.16 -0.92
CA ASN A 55 -10.15 17.65 -0.20
C ASN A 55 -9.85 16.34 0.54
N TYR A 56 -9.00 15.49 -0.03
CA TYR A 56 -8.81 14.10 0.41
C TYR A 56 -7.41 13.81 0.98
N SER A 57 -6.40 14.66 0.76
CA SER A 57 -5.02 14.34 1.18
C SER A 57 -4.83 14.33 2.69
N GLN A 58 -5.67 15.04 3.44
CA GLN A 58 -5.59 15.17 4.90
C GLN A 58 -4.15 15.53 5.33
N ASP A 59 -3.44 14.61 6.00
CA ASP A 59 -2.07 14.79 6.48
C ASP A 59 -0.98 14.49 5.43
N ILE A 60 -1.36 13.98 4.26
CA ILE A 60 -0.43 13.67 3.16
C ILE A 60 -0.18 14.96 2.37
N PRO A 61 1.09 15.33 2.10
CA PRO A 61 1.41 16.43 1.20
C PRO A 61 0.73 16.24 -0.16
N THR A 62 0.12 17.31 -0.69
CA THR A 62 -0.66 17.29 -1.95
C THR A 62 0.09 16.63 -3.10
N THR A 63 1.39 16.90 -3.25
CA THR A 63 2.23 16.31 -4.30
C THR A 63 2.37 14.80 -4.17
N HIS A 64 2.63 14.31 -2.95
CA HIS A 64 2.74 12.88 -2.67
C HIS A 64 1.39 12.18 -2.85
N TRP A 65 0.30 12.82 -2.45
CA TRP A 65 -1.04 12.28 -2.66
C TRP A 65 -1.37 12.14 -4.16
N ILE A 66 -1.03 13.14 -4.98
CA ILE A 66 -1.21 13.08 -6.44
C ILE A 66 -0.37 11.94 -7.05
N GLU A 67 0.88 11.76 -6.60
CA GLU A 67 1.72 10.62 -7.02
C GLU A 67 1.09 9.27 -6.69
N GLN A 68 0.53 9.11 -5.48
CA GLN A 68 -0.16 7.90 -5.08
C GLN A 68 -1.41 7.65 -5.93
N VAL A 69 -2.26 8.66 -6.17
CA VAL A 69 -3.44 8.53 -7.04
C VAL A 69 -3.03 8.12 -8.45
N ARG A 70 -1.97 8.72 -9.00
CA ARG A 70 -1.46 8.35 -10.33
C ARG A 70 -0.99 6.90 -10.36
N SER A 71 -0.24 6.47 -9.34
CA SER A 71 0.23 5.09 -9.25
C SER A 71 -0.92 4.10 -9.10
N LEU A 72 -1.96 4.44 -8.33
CA LEU A 72 -3.14 3.58 -8.08
C LEU A 72 -4.03 3.40 -9.32
N ASN A 73 -4.03 4.37 -10.23
CA ASN A 73 -4.87 4.38 -11.43
C ASN A 73 -4.07 4.26 -12.73
N GLU A 74 -2.77 4.00 -12.63
CA GLU A 74 -1.85 3.88 -13.77
C GLU A 74 -1.90 5.11 -14.71
N LEU A 75 -2.11 6.30 -14.14
CA LEU A 75 -2.26 7.53 -14.92
C LEU A 75 -0.89 8.02 -15.42
N PRO A 76 -0.71 8.21 -16.74
CA PRO A 76 0.56 8.68 -17.30
C PRO A 76 0.83 10.16 -17.02
N THR A 77 -0.20 10.93 -16.69
CA THR A 77 -0.14 12.37 -16.42
C THR A 77 -1.10 12.74 -15.28
N ASP A 78 -1.16 14.02 -14.91
CA ASP A 78 -2.09 14.52 -13.90
C ASP A 78 -3.52 14.74 -14.44
N GLN A 79 -3.79 14.29 -15.68
CA GLN A 79 -5.10 14.43 -16.33
C GLN A 79 -6.04 13.31 -15.88
N ILE A 80 -7.29 13.70 -15.59
CA ILE A 80 -8.39 12.79 -15.26
C ILE A 80 -9.57 13.07 -16.19
N VAL A 81 -10.36 12.04 -16.47
CA VAL A 81 -11.50 12.11 -17.39
C VAL A 81 -12.80 12.10 -16.58
N SER A 82 -13.70 13.02 -16.88
CA SER A 82 -15.01 13.06 -16.23
C SER A 82 -15.84 11.82 -16.57
N GLY A 83 -16.55 11.30 -15.57
CA GLY A 83 -17.37 10.10 -15.68
C GLY A 83 -16.61 8.80 -15.40
N GLU A 84 -15.30 8.84 -15.24
CA GLU A 84 -14.50 7.68 -14.85
C GLU A 84 -14.46 7.48 -13.33
N LEU A 85 -14.24 6.23 -12.93
CA LEU A 85 -13.95 5.87 -11.54
C LEU A 85 -12.47 6.10 -11.25
N LEU A 86 -12.19 6.94 -10.27
CA LEU A 86 -10.85 7.26 -9.80
C LEU A 86 -10.64 6.66 -8.41
N ARG A 87 -9.59 5.85 -8.25
CA ARG A 87 -9.15 5.31 -6.96
C ARG A 87 -8.33 6.35 -6.23
N VAL A 88 -8.76 6.72 -5.03
CA VAL A 88 -8.06 7.69 -4.18
C VAL A 88 -7.58 7.04 -2.90
N PRO A 89 -6.34 7.29 -2.44
CA PRO A 89 -5.84 6.71 -1.21
C PRO A 89 -6.57 7.33 0.00
N VAL A 90 -6.96 6.48 0.95
CA VAL A 90 -7.64 6.87 2.18
C VAL A 90 -6.85 6.39 3.37
N LYS A 91 -6.47 7.30 4.27
CA LYS A 91 -5.95 6.91 5.58
C LYS A 91 -7.12 6.55 6.49
N ILE A 92 -7.35 5.25 6.70
CA ILE A 92 -8.11 4.82 7.86
C ILE A 92 -7.21 4.98 9.08
N ASN A 93 -7.52 5.92 9.95
CA ASN A 93 -6.90 5.98 11.26
C ASN A 93 -7.34 4.74 12.06
N LYS A 94 -6.44 3.79 12.28
CA LYS A 94 -6.70 2.53 13.02
C LYS A 94 -7.30 2.72 14.43
N GLN A 95 -7.36 3.94 14.96
CA GLN A 95 -8.05 4.27 16.22
C GLN A 95 -9.59 4.29 16.08
N THR A 96 -10.14 4.53 14.88
CA THR A 96 -11.60 4.65 14.71
C THR A 96 -12.28 3.29 14.65
N ASP A 97 -11.60 2.24 14.16
CA ASP A 97 -12.18 0.90 14.05
C ASP A 97 -12.40 0.21 15.41
N ILE A 98 -11.62 0.57 16.44
CA ILE A 98 -11.80 0.02 17.79
C ILE A 98 -13.12 0.51 18.41
N ARG A 99 -13.56 1.75 18.12
CA ARG A 99 -14.77 2.32 18.73
C ARG A 99 -16.05 1.80 18.09
N VAL A 100 -16.05 1.43 16.81
CA VAL A 100 -17.24 0.93 16.11
C VAL A 100 -17.55 -0.53 16.48
N ALA A 101 -16.52 -1.34 16.78
CA ALA A 101 -16.69 -2.72 17.23
C ALA A 101 -17.36 -2.84 18.62
N GLU A 102 -17.28 -1.82 19.47
CA GLU A 102 -17.85 -1.85 20.83
C GLU A 102 -19.34 -1.42 20.88
N ILE A 103 -19.81 -0.65 19.90
CA ILE A 103 -21.21 -0.15 19.86
C ILE A 103 -22.21 -1.21 19.35
N GLY A 104 -21.72 -2.28 18.71
CA GLY A 104 -22.54 -3.37 18.15
C GLY A 104 -22.86 -4.52 19.11
N VAL A 105 -22.25 -4.56 20.30
CA VAL A 105 -22.50 -5.63 21.30
C VAL A 105 -23.26 -5.05 22.48
N GLY A 106 -24.54 -4.76 22.25
CA GLY A 106 -25.40 -4.20 23.29
C GLY A 106 -26.81 -3.97 22.81
N THR A 107 -27.53 -5.05 22.49
CA THR A 107 -29.01 -5.14 22.60
C THR A 107 -29.48 -6.52 22.13
N LYS A 108 -29.53 -7.48 23.06
CA LYS A 108 -30.71 -8.31 23.30
C LYS A 108 -30.76 -8.63 24.79
#